data_AF-A0A7Z9ZE55-F1
#
_entry.id   AF-A0A7Z9ZE55-F1
#
_cell.length_a   1.000
_cell.length_b   1.000
_cell.length_c   1.000
_cell.angle_alpha   90.00
_cell.angle_beta   90.00
_cell.angle_gamma   90.00
#
_symmetry.space_group_name_H-M   'P 1'
#
loop_
_entity.id
_entity.type
_entity.pdbx_description
1 polymer ?
#
loop_
_entity_poly.entity_id
_entity_poly.type
_entity_poly.pdbx_seq_one_letter_code
_entity_poly.pdbx_strand_id
1 'polypeptide(L)'
;MSKGTDSGKIVIRLDQRFFYGAVAVLGVIAIFFVGLWLGRTLLSPARPSRAALPQQQVPPVQPPIAAQPGQELVPPWQAEGIEAQGQAAPPAGDDVPIGDNPRLALPELEETNYTYDFGDIAPDQAVEKSFKIVNKGTKDLVIEDVSSSCCCTAALLSENTIPPGGEAELRVTYDPRLYEDKGFVQQKVRIKSNDPAVPLAEFSVTANVVER
;
A
#
# COMPACT_ATOMS: atom_id res chain seq x y z
N MET A 1 -15.43 -69.74 25.11
CA MET A 1 -16.82 -69.22 24.99
C MET A 1 -17.36 -68.93 26.38
N SER A 2 -18.10 -67.81 26.50
CA SER A 2 -18.89 -67.37 27.68
C SER A 2 -18.08 -66.80 28.87
N LYS A 3 -17.92 -65.48 28.96
CA LYS A 3 -18.79 -64.44 29.57
C LYS A 3 -18.38 -64.15 31.02
N GLY A 4 -17.71 -63.01 31.20
CA GLY A 4 -17.62 -62.31 32.48
C GLY A 4 -18.45 -61.02 32.38
N THR A 5 -19.59 -61.01 33.06
CA THR A 5 -20.47 -59.85 33.21
C THR A 5 -20.10 -59.17 34.53
N ASP A 6 -19.56 -57.96 34.49
CA ASP A 6 -19.43 -57.11 35.68
C ASP A 6 -20.31 -55.88 35.49
N SER A 7 -21.44 -55.86 36.20
CA SER A 7 -22.39 -54.75 36.24
C SER A 7 -22.15 -53.94 37.52
N GLY A 8 -21.18 -53.03 37.47
CA GLY A 8 -21.00 -51.99 38.47
C GLY A 8 -22.12 -50.95 38.38
N LYS A 9 -23.15 -51.09 39.22
CA LYS A 9 -24.14 -50.03 39.47
C LYS A 9 -23.46 -48.86 40.18
N ILE A 10 -23.16 -47.79 39.44
CA ILE A 10 -22.67 -46.53 40.01
C ILE A 10 -23.87 -45.79 40.63
N VAL A 11 -23.99 -45.84 41.95
CA VAL A 11 -24.95 -45.03 42.70
C VAL A 11 -24.33 -43.67 42.96
N ILE A 12 -24.65 -42.69 42.10
CA ILE A 12 -24.22 -41.30 42.30
C ILE A 12 -25.08 -40.69 43.41
N ARG A 13 -24.51 -40.59 44.62
CA ARG A 13 -25.07 -39.74 45.69
C ARG A 13 -24.80 -38.29 45.29
N LEU A 14 -25.83 -37.62 44.78
CA LEU A 14 -25.77 -36.22 44.38
C LEU A 14 -25.73 -35.34 45.65
N ASP A 15 -24.55 -34.82 45.98
CA ASP A 15 -24.33 -33.96 47.14
C ASP A 15 -24.98 -32.58 46.91
N GLN A 16 -25.91 -32.23 47.79
CA GLN A 16 -26.76 -31.04 47.76
C GLN A 16 -25.94 -29.73 47.78
N ARG A 17 -24.65 -29.75 48.14
CA ARG A 17 -23.74 -28.60 48.14
C ARG A 17 -23.31 -28.17 46.74
N PHE A 18 -23.21 -29.09 45.78
CA PHE A 18 -22.87 -28.75 44.39
C PHE A 18 -24.02 -28.00 43.69
N PHE A 19 -25.27 -28.30 44.06
CA PHE A 19 -26.43 -27.64 43.47
C PHE A 19 -26.49 -26.15 43.85
N TYR A 20 -26.20 -25.80 45.10
CA TYR A 20 -26.16 -24.39 45.52
C TYR A 20 -24.96 -23.62 44.96
N GLY A 21 -23.82 -24.27 44.74
CA GLY A 21 -22.66 -23.65 44.08
C GLY A 21 -22.94 -23.28 42.62
N ALA A 22 -23.62 -24.15 41.86
CA ALA A 22 -23.99 -23.88 40.47
C ALA A 22 -25.06 -22.78 40.34
N VAL A 23 -26.04 -22.75 41.24
CA VAL A 23 -27.10 -21.71 41.24
C VAL A 23 -26.55 -20.33 41.62
N ALA A 24 -25.57 -20.25 42.53
CA ALA A 24 -24.93 -18.99 42.90
C ALA A 24 -24.11 -18.37 41.76
N VAL A 25 -23.39 -19.19 40.98
CA VAL A 25 -22.57 -18.71 39.85
C VAL A 25 -23.45 -18.19 38.70
N LEU A 26 -24.57 -18.86 38.42
CA LEU A 26 -25.52 -18.42 37.39
C LEU A 26 -26.22 -17.10 37.75
N GLY A 27 -26.50 -16.85 39.03
CA GLY A 27 -27.09 -15.60 39.50
C GLY A 27 -26.20 -14.37 39.27
N VAL A 28 -24.88 -14.50 39.48
CA VAL A 28 -23.91 -13.40 39.28
C VAL A 28 -23.73 -13.07 37.80
N ILE A 29 -23.76 -14.07 36.91
CA ILE A 29 -23.65 -13.88 35.46
C ILE A 29 -24.90 -13.16 34.91
N ALA A 30 -26.09 -13.47 35.41
CA ALA A 30 -27.32 -12.80 34.99
C ALA A 30 -27.34 -11.29 35.33
N ILE A 31 -26.78 -10.89 36.47
CA ILE A 31 -26.69 -9.47 36.87
C ILE A 31 -25.73 -8.68 35.96
N PHE A 32 -24.61 -9.29 35.53
CA PHE A 32 -23.67 -8.66 34.60
C PHE A 32 -24.27 -8.44 33.20
N PHE A 33 -25.08 -9.38 32.70
CA PHE A 33 -25.74 -9.22 31.38
C PHE A 33 -26.90 -8.22 31.39
N VAL A 34 -27.68 -8.15 32.48
CA VAL A 34 -28.74 -7.13 32.62
C VAL A 34 -28.14 -5.72 32.75
N GLY A 35 -27.01 -5.58 33.47
CA GLY A 35 -26.27 -4.31 33.55
C GLY A 35 -25.69 -3.86 32.21
N LEU A 36 -25.16 -4.78 31.39
CA LEU A 36 -24.63 -4.48 30.06
C LEU A 36 -25.72 -4.19 29.02
N TRP A 37 -26.92 -4.77 29.15
CA TRP A 37 -28.04 -4.48 28.26
C TRP A 37 -28.73 -3.15 28.58
N LEU A 38 -28.89 -2.81 29.87
CA LEU A 38 -29.46 -1.52 30.29
C LEU A 38 -28.45 -0.35 30.24
N GLY A 39 -27.14 -0.61 30.28
CA GLY A 39 -26.10 0.43 30.18
C GLY A 39 -25.86 0.97 28.77
N ARG A 40 -26.44 0.35 27.72
CA ARG A 40 -26.17 0.67 26.31
C ARG A 40 -27.19 1.60 25.65
N THR A 41 -28.14 2.15 26.41
CA THR A 41 -29.25 2.95 25.85
C THR A 41 -29.29 4.42 26.27
N LEU A 42 -28.37 4.93 27.11
CA LEU A 42 -28.44 6.33 27.58
C LEU A 42 -27.15 7.16 27.53
N LEU A 43 -26.03 6.63 27.06
CA LEU A 43 -24.86 7.44 26.69
C LEU A 43 -24.63 7.35 25.17
N SER A 44 -25.51 7.97 24.40
CA SER A 44 -25.08 8.52 23.12
C SER A 44 -24.16 9.70 23.44
N PRO A 45 -22.88 9.72 23.04
CA PRO A 45 -22.14 10.96 23.07
C PRO A 45 -22.95 11.94 22.19
N ALA A 46 -23.35 13.08 22.77
CA ALA A 46 -23.85 14.18 21.98
C ALA A 46 -22.85 14.37 20.84
N ARG A 47 -23.30 14.21 19.58
CA ARG A 47 -22.46 14.56 18.44
C ARG A 47 -21.94 15.96 18.75
N PRO A 48 -20.62 16.20 18.80
CA PRO A 48 -20.14 17.56 18.92
C PRO A 48 -20.82 18.32 17.79
N SER A 49 -21.65 19.31 18.15
CA SER A 49 -22.19 20.27 17.20
C SER A 49 -21.03 20.65 16.33
N ARG A 50 -21.12 20.30 15.04
CA ARG A 50 -20.13 20.62 14.01
C ARG A 50 -19.82 22.10 14.22
N ALA A 51 -18.72 22.39 14.92
CA ALA A 51 -18.19 23.73 15.00
C ALA A 51 -18.09 24.13 13.54
N ALA A 52 -18.79 25.19 13.17
CA ALA A 52 -18.75 25.71 11.83
C ALA A 52 -17.26 25.84 11.50
N LEU A 53 -16.78 24.99 10.59
CA LEU A 53 -15.46 25.18 10.01
C LEU A 53 -15.44 26.66 9.62
N PRO A 54 -14.41 27.45 10.02
CA PRO A 54 -14.28 28.79 9.52
C PRO A 54 -14.44 28.67 8.02
N GLN A 55 -15.45 29.36 7.48
CA GLN A 55 -15.71 29.37 6.06
C GLN A 55 -14.39 29.81 5.43
N GLN A 56 -13.63 28.84 4.92
CA GLN A 56 -12.55 29.15 4.00
C GLN A 56 -13.27 29.83 2.87
N GLN A 57 -13.15 31.15 2.83
CA GLN A 57 -13.63 31.95 1.72
C GLN A 57 -13.00 31.30 0.50
N VAL A 58 -13.83 30.60 -0.28
CA VAL A 58 -13.42 30.18 -1.61
C VAL A 58 -13.04 31.49 -2.29
N PRO A 59 -11.77 31.68 -2.69
CA PRO A 59 -11.39 32.90 -3.37
C PRO A 59 -12.35 33.09 -4.55
N PRO A 60 -12.79 34.33 -4.84
CA PRO A 60 -13.73 34.56 -5.91
C PRO A 60 -13.19 33.87 -7.17
N VAL A 61 -14.04 33.02 -7.78
CA VAL A 61 -13.74 32.41 -9.08
C VAL A 61 -13.44 33.58 -10.00
N GLN A 62 -12.17 33.74 -10.36
CA GLN A 62 -11.79 34.76 -11.32
C GLN A 62 -12.56 34.43 -12.60
N PRO A 63 -13.23 35.40 -13.23
CA PRO A 63 -13.83 35.16 -14.54
C PRO A 63 -12.73 34.65 -15.48
N PRO A 64 -13.06 33.78 -16.45
CA PRO A 64 -12.07 33.27 -17.39
C PRO A 64 -11.34 34.46 -18.00
N ILE A 65 -10.01 34.44 -17.89
CA ILE A 65 -9.12 35.44 -18.46
C ILE A 65 -9.58 35.62 -19.91
N ALA A 66 -10.11 36.80 -20.21
CA ALA A 66 -10.46 37.17 -21.58
C ALA A 66 -9.18 36.96 -22.41
N ALA A 67 -9.27 36.05 -23.38
CA ALA A 67 -8.16 35.68 -24.24
C ALA A 67 -7.53 36.94 -24.83
N GLN A 68 -6.32 37.25 -24.40
CA GLN A 68 -5.52 38.29 -25.01
C GLN A 68 -5.10 37.79 -26.40
N PRO A 69 -5.28 38.58 -27.47
CA PRO A 69 -4.90 38.15 -28.80
C PRO A 69 -3.37 38.03 -28.87
N GLY A 70 -2.87 36.83 -29.13
CA GLY A 70 -1.44 36.57 -29.38
C GLY A 70 -0.75 35.57 -28.46
N GLN A 71 -1.44 34.88 -27.54
CA GLN A 71 -0.84 33.74 -26.85
C GLN A 71 -1.07 32.46 -27.66
N GLU A 72 -0.01 32.00 -28.31
CA GLU A 72 0.07 30.68 -28.93
C GLU A 72 -0.08 29.62 -27.85
N LEU A 73 -1.04 28.70 -28.02
CA LEU A 73 -1.26 27.57 -27.12
C LEU A 73 -0.07 26.63 -27.23
N VAL A 74 0.94 26.85 -26.40
CA VAL A 74 2.06 25.93 -26.29
C VAL A 74 1.57 24.68 -25.54
N PRO A 75 1.63 23.47 -26.12
CA PRO A 75 1.23 22.25 -25.42
C PRO A 75 2.10 22.04 -24.17
N PRO A 76 1.59 21.32 -23.15
CA PRO A 76 2.14 21.31 -21.80
C PRO A 76 3.59 20.80 -21.69
N TRP A 77 4.13 20.17 -22.74
CA TRP A 77 5.52 19.70 -22.82
C TRP A 77 6.52 20.76 -23.34
N GLN A 78 6.05 21.93 -23.82
CA GLN A 78 6.88 23.03 -24.33
C GLN A 78 6.95 24.24 -23.39
N ALA A 79 6.33 24.18 -22.21
CA ALA A 79 6.46 25.23 -21.21
C ALA A 79 7.77 25.05 -20.43
N GLU A 80 8.84 25.74 -20.82
CA GLU A 80 10.02 25.89 -19.98
C GLU A 80 9.63 26.68 -18.71
N GLY A 81 9.75 26.03 -17.54
CA GLY A 81 9.73 26.73 -16.24
C GLY A 81 8.44 26.69 -15.43
N ILE A 82 7.68 25.59 -15.42
CA ILE A 82 6.72 25.32 -14.34
C ILE A 82 7.41 24.43 -13.30
N GLU A 83 7.87 25.05 -12.22
CA GLU A 83 8.29 24.36 -11.00
C GLU A 83 7.09 23.57 -10.46
N ALA A 84 7.10 22.26 -10.68
CA ALA A 84 6.14 21.33 -10.12
C ALA A 84 6.25 21.36 -8.59
N GLN A 85 5.33 22.08 -7.95
CA GLN A 85 5.11 21.94 -6.51
C GLN A 85 4.56 20.54 -6.26
N GLY A 86 5.44 19.62 -5.84
CA GLY A 86 5.06 18.31 -5.34
C GLY A 86 5.35 17.11 -6.26
N GLN A 87 6.55 17.04 -6.83
CA GLN A 87 7.21 15.75 -7.06
C GLN A 87 8.70 15.95 -6.81
N ALA A 88 9.16 15.49 -5.65
CA ALA A 88 10.55 15.10 -5.57
C ALA A 88 10.71 13.96 -6.57
N ALA A 89 11.39 14.23 -7.70
CA ALA A 89 12.29 13.22 -8.22
C ALA A 89 13.07 12.67 -7.02
N PRO A 90 13.38 11.35 -6.95
CA PRO A 90 14.29 10.87 -5.91
C PRO A 90 15.47 11.86 -5.89
N PRO A 91 15.79 12.49 -4.73
CA PRO A 91 16.93 13.38 -4.69
C PRO A 91 18.07 12.57 -5.27
N ALA A 92 18.65 13.06 -6.38
CA ALA A 92 19.80 12.44 -7.00
C ALA A 92 20.74 12.06 -5.86
N GLY A 93 20.99 10.76 -5.74
CA GLY A 93 21.42 10.08 -4.51
C GLY A 93 22.85 10.38 -4.08
N ASP A 94 23.34 11.60 -4.33
CA ASP A 94 24.75 11.97 -4.21
C ASP A 94 25.01 12.90 -3.02
N ASP A 95 24.01 13.59 -2.48
CA ASP A 95 24.21 14.60 -1.41
C ASP A 95 24.11 14.03 0.02
N VAL A 96 23.67 12.78 0.18
CA VAL A 96 23.70 12.10 1.48
C VAL A 96 24.88 11.14 1.51
N PRO A 97 25.92 11.39 2.34
CA PRO A 97 27.07 10.51 2.42
C PRO A 97 26.58 9.09 2.72
N ILE A 98 26.98 8.13 1.87
CA ILE A 98 26.57 6.72 1.97
C ILE A 98 26.77 6.20 3.39
N GLY A 99 27.84 6.63 4.07
CA GLY A 99 28.05 6.46 5.51
C GLY A 99 27.76 5.03 5.99
N ASP A 100 27.18 4.92 7.18
CA ASP A 100 26.75 3.66 7.78
C ASP A 100 25.27 3.33 7.50
N ASN A 101 24.75 3.66 6.31
CA ASN A 101 23.32 3.54 5.99
C ASN A 101 23.04 2.54 4.84
N PRO A 102 21.84 1.93 4.80
CA PRO A 102 21.40 1.19 3.62
C PRO A 102 21.18 2.16 2.45
N ARG A 103 21.42 1.69 1.22
CA ARG A 103 21.25 2.49 0.01
C ARG A 103 20.62 1.66 -1.09
N LEU A 104 19.39 2.02 -1.49
CA LEU A 104 18.73 1.37 -2.62
C LEU A 104 19.30 1.89 -3.93
N ALA A 105 19.62 0.97 -4.84
CA ALA A 105 20.04 1.29 -6.20
C ALA A 105 19.36 0.37 -7.23
N LEU A 106 19.09 0.93 -8.40
CA LEU A 106 18.52 0.23 -9.57
C LEU A 106 19.43 0.48 -10.77
N PRO A 107 20.58 -0.21 -10.90
CA PRO A 107 21.63 0.17 -11.85
C PRO A 107 21.15 0.22 -13.31
N GLU A 108 20.29 -0.71 -13.73
CA GLU A 108 19.72 -0.74 -15.10
C GLU A 108 18.86 0.48 -15.43
N LEU A 109 18.30 1.13 -14.40
CA LEU A 109 17.39 2.27 -14.54
C LEU A 109 18.09 3.61 -14.30
N GLU A 110 19.26 3.63 -13.66
CA GLU A 110 20.07 4.83 -13.46
C GLU A 110 20.47 5.45 -14.82
N GLU A 111 20.80 4.62 -15.80
CA GLU A 111 21.19 5.06 -17.16
C GLU A 111 20.01 5.63 -17.98
N THR A 112 18.79 5.19 -17.68
CA THR A 112 17.57 5.55 -18.41
C THR A 112 16.71 6.57 -17.67
N ASN A 113 17.27 7.27 -16.67
CA ASN A 113 16.55 8.24 -15.83
C ASN A 113 15.29 7.63 -15.19
N TYR A 114 15.41 6.41 -14.65
CA TYR A 114 14.33 5.70 -13.96
C TYR A 114 13.08 5.50 -14.83
N THR A 115 13.28 5.27 -16.13
CA THR A 115 12.20 4.96 -17.07
C THR A 115 12.54 3.70 -17.86
N TYR A 116 11.59 2.77 -17.96
CA TYR A 116 11.72 1.58 -18.79
C TYR A 116 10.56 1.53 -19.80
N ASP A 117 10.90 1.33 -21.07
CA ASP A 117 9.92 1.24 -22.15
C ASP A 117 9.75 -0.20 -22.62
N PHE A 118 8.51 -0.71 -22.55
CA PHE A 118 8.12 -1.99 -23.14
C PHE A 118 7.93 -1.90 -24.66
N GLY A 119 7.86 -0.69 -25.21
CA GLY A 119 7.64 -0.45 -26.63
C GLY A 119 6.21 -0.82 -27.05
N ASP A 120 6.06 -1.27 -28.30
CA ASP A 120 4.78 -1.66 -28.86
C ASP A 120 4.35 -3.05 -28.36
N ILE A 121 3.21 -3.10 -27.66
CA ILE A 121 2.62 -4.33 -27.14
C ILE A 121 1.23 -4.58 -27.72
N ALA A 122 0.87 -5.86 -27.85
CA ALA A 122 -0.47 -6.26 -28.27
C ALA A 122 -1.45 -6.14 -27.09
N PRO A 123 -2.72 -5.77 -27.33
CA PRO A 123 -3.72 -5.59 -26.26
C PRO A 123 -4.10 -6.89 -25.55
N ASP A 124 -3.81 -8.05 -26.13
CA ASP A 124 -4.12 -9.39 -25.60
C ASP A 124 -2.96 -10.05 -24.86
N GLN A 125 -1.80 -9.38 -24.77
CA GLN A 125 -0.58 -9.91 -24.20
C GLN A 125 -0.08 -9.09 -23.00
N ALA A 126 0.21 -9.78 -21.90
CA ALA A 126 0.95 -9.18 -20.79
C ALA A 126 2.46 -9.23 -21.07
N VAL A 127 3.18 -8.20 -20.62
CA VAL A 127 4.64 -8.09 -20.73
C VAL A 127 5.26 -8.02 -19.34
N GLU A 128 6.50 -8.46 -19.23
CA GLU A 128 7.22 -8.47 -17.96
C GLU A 128 8.69 -8.14 -18.13
N LYS A 129 9.27 -7.55 -17.09
CA LYS A 129 10.68 -7.23 -16.98
C LYS A 129 11.11 -7.41 -15.53
N SER A 130 12.22 -8.12 -15.35
CA SER A 130 12.92 -8.19 -14.08
C SER A 130 13.99 -7.10 -14.00
N PHE A 131 14.00 -6.39 -12.89
CA PHE A 131 15.02 -5.40 -12.54
C PHE A 131 15.82 -5.89 -11.35
N LYS A 132 17.13 -5.64 -11.37
CA LYS A 132 17.99 -5.91 -10.24
C LYS A 132 17.98 -4.72 -9.28
N ILE A 133 17.64 -4.99 -8.02
CA ILE A 133 17.82 -4.06 -6.90
C ILE A 133 19.13 -4.41 -6.21
N VAL A 134 19.97 -3.41 -5.96
CA VAL A 134 21.27 -3.57 -5.28
C VAL A 134 21.31 -2.72 -4.03
N ASN A 135 21.82 -3.27 -2.94
CA ASN A 135 22.15 -2.47 -1.76
C ASN A 135 23.57 -1.93 -1.86
N LYS A 136 23.72 -0.66 -2.28
CA LYS A 136 25.04 0.03 -2.34
C LYS A 136 25.49 0.56 -0.97
N GLY A 137 24.73 0.29 0.09
CA GLY A 137 24.97 0.77 1.44
C GLY A 137 25.83 -0.18 2.26
N THR A 138 25.93 0.12 3.55
CA THR A 138 26.77 -0.60 4.53
C THR A 138 25.96 -1.34 5.59
N LYS A 139 24.63 -1.17 5.59
CA LYS A 139 23.66 -1.92 6.43
C LYS A 139 22.61 -2.61 5.58
N ASP A 140 21.92 -3.59 6.16
CA ASP A 140 20.81 -4.30 5.52
C ASP A 140 19.73 -3.33 5.04
N LEU A 141 19.43 -3.40 3.75
CA LEU A 141 18.34 -2.68 3.11
C LEU A 141 17.07 -3.53 3.25
N VAL A 142 16.04 -2.96 3.87
CA VAL A 142 14.75 -3.61 4.06
C VAL A 142 13.72 -2.89 3.19
N ILE A 143 13.07 -3.66 2.32
CA ILE A 143 12.00 -3.21 1.44
C ILE A 143 10.68 -3.52 2.16
N GLU A 144 9.98 -2.46 2.52
CA GLU A 144 8.75 -2.54 3.32
C GLU A 144 7.53 -2.84 2.45
N ASP A 145 7.45 -2.20 1.29
CA ASP A 145 6.32 -2.30 0.38
C ASP A 145 6.74 -1.98 -1.05
N VAL A 146 6.11 -2.65 -2.01
CA VAL A 146 6.21 -2.29 -3.42
C VAL A 146 4.82 -2.23 -4.02
N SER A 147 4.55 -1.09 -4.62
CA SER A 147 3.23 -0.76 -5.16
C SER A 147 3.35 -0.07 -6.51
N SER A 148 2.26 -0.11 -7.28
CA SER A 148 2.14 0.53 -8.58
C SER A 148 1.04 1.59 -8.58
N SER A 149 1.07 2.51 -9.54
CA SER A 149 0.03 3.54 -9.70
C SER A 149 -1.30 2.99 -10.20
N CYS A 150 -1.30 1.82 -10.85
CA CYS A 150 -2.46 1.18 -11.47
C CYS A 150 -2.45 -0.32 -11.19
N CYS A 151 -3.63 -0.90 -10.94
CA CYS A 151 -3.79 -2.34 -10.77
C CYS A 151 -3.37 -3.16 -12.00
N CYS A 152 -3.28 -2.53 -13.17
CA CYS A 152 -2.77 -3.10 -14.41
C CYS A 152 -1.27 -3.42 -14.39
N THR A 153 -0.53 -2.93 -13.39
CA THR A 153 0.89 -3.21 -13.19
C THR A 153 1.10 -3.94 -11.86
N ALA A 154 1.66 -5.14 -11.90
CA ALA A 154 2.05 -5.92 -10.73
C ALA A 154 3.56 -5.85 -10.53
N ALA A 155 4.01 -5.80 -9.28
CA ALA A 155 5.42 -5.77 -8.92
C ALA A 155 5.67 -6.79 -7.80
N LEU A 156 6.64 -7.69 -8.01
CA LEU A 156 6.95 -8.78 -7.10
C LEU A 156 8.45 -8.82 -6.80
N LEU A 157 8.81 -8.92 -5.52
CA LEU A 157 10.20 -9.10 -5.09
C LEU A 157 10.53 -10.55 -4.79
N SER A 158 11.77 -10.92 -5.09
CA SER A 158 12.36 -12.19 -4.65
C SER A 158 12.61 -12.22 -3.14
N GLU A 159 13.16 -11.14 -2.59
CA GLU A 159 13.54 -11.01 -1.18
C GLU A 159 13.29 -9.58 -0.69
N ASN A 160 12.91 -9.44 0.58
CA ASN A 160 12.60 -8.15 1.20
C ASN A 160 13.77 -7.55 1.99
N THR A 161 14.81 -8.33 2.29
CA THR A 161 15.99 -7.88 3.03
C THR A 161 17.22 -8.17 2.21
N ILE A 162 17.98 -7.13 1.87
CA ILE A 162 19.13 -7.20 0.99
C ILE A 162 20.38 -6.81 1.80
N PRO A 163 21.34 -7.73 2.02
CA PRO A 163 22.54 -7.41 2.77
C PRO A 163 23.42 -6.39 2.02
N PRO A 164 24.39 -5.74 2.68
CA PRO A 164 25.33 -4.82 2.02
C PRO A 164 26.02 -5.46 0.82
N GLY A 165 25.96 -4.80 -0.35
CA GLY A 165 26.48 -5.32 -1.62
C GLY A 165 25.68 -6.49 -2.22
N GLY A 166 24.61 -6.93 -1.54
CA GLY A 166 23.69 -7.94 -2.03
C GLY A 166 22.73 -7.41 -3.09
N GLU A 167 21.99 -8.33 -3.69
CA GLU A 167 21.07 -8.05 -4.78
C GLU A 167 19.74 -8.81 -4.58
N ALA A 168 18.65 -8.23 -5.07
CA ALA A 168 17.35 -8.90 -5.19
C ALA A 168 16.72 -8.61 -6.56
N GLU A 169 15.79 -9.47 -6.96
CA GLU A 169 15.07 -9.35 -8.23
C GLU A 169 13.68 -8.74 -7.99
N LEU A 170 13.37 -7.68 -8.74
CA LEU A 170 12.06 -7.06 -8.82
C LEU A 170 11.44 -7.36 -10.18
N ARG A 171 10.45 -8.25 -10.21
CA ARG A 171 9.68 -8.56 -11.41
C ARG A 171 8.50 -7.60 -11.54
N VAL A 172 8.47 -6.83 -12.62
CA VAL A 172 7.34 -5.97 -12.97
C VAL A 172 6.61 -6.57 -14.16
N THR A 173 5.29 -6.70 -14.02
CA THR A 173 4.40 -7.20 -15.07
C THR A 173 3.35 -6.15 -15.38
N TYR A 174 3.17 -5.83 -16.66
CA TYR A 174 2.11 -4.97 -17.15
C TYR A 174 1.13 -5.79 -17.99
N ASP A 175 -0.16 -5.74 -17.63
CA ASP A 175 -1.23 -6.43 -18.33
C ASP A 175 -2.28 -5.42 -18.84
N PRO A 176 -2.28 -5.09 -20.15
CA PRO A 176 -3.22 -4.13 -20.72
C PRO A 176 -4.67 -4.63 -20.71
N ARG A 177 -4.91 -5.94 -20.55
CA ARG A 177 -6.25 -6.54 -20.53
C ARG A 177 -7.03 -6.20 -19.27
N LEU A 178 -6.36 -5.82 -18.18
CA LEU A 178 -7.00 -5.52 -16.90
C LEU A 178 -7.79 -4.21 -16.93
N TYR A 179 -7.46 -3.30 -17.85
CA TYR A 179 -8.13 -2.01 -18.00
C TYR A 179 -8.49 -1.67 -19.45
N GLU A 180 -8.32 -2.62 -20.38
CA GLU A 180 -8.54 -2.44 -21.82
C GLU A 180 -7.77 -1.23 -22.39
N ASP A 181 -6.52 -1.07 -21.94
CA ASP A 181 -5.66 0.06 -22.31
C ASP A 181 -5.41 0.10 -23.83
N LYS A 182 -5.32 1.32 -24.39
CA LYS A 182 -5.03 1.58 -25.80
C LYS A 182 -4.07 2.76 -25.97
N GLY A 183 -3.15 2.66 -26.93
CA GLY A 183 -2.16 3.69 -27.22
C GLY A 183 -1.10 3.81 -26.13
N PHE A 184 -0.52 5.00 -25.99
CA PHE A 184 0.56 5.25 -25.02
C PHE A 184 0.06 5.21 -23.58
N VAL A 185 0.73 4.41 -22.75
CA VAL A 185 0.48 4.27 -21.32
C VAL A 185 1.79 4.51 -20.56
N GLN A 186 1.69 5.21 -19.43
CA GLN A 186 2.77 5.39 -18.47
C GLN A 186 2.25 5.06 -17.08
N GLN A 187 2.95 4.16 -16.39
CA GLN A 187 2.67 3.78 -15.02
C GLN A 187 3.90 4.00 -14.14
N LYS A 188 3.69 4.21 -12.85
CA LYS A 188 4.75 4.35 -11.86
C LYS A 188 4.81 3.13 -10.97
N VAL A 189 6.02 2.67 -10.67
CA VAL A 189 6.30 1.66 -9.65
C VAL A 189 7.03 2.36 -8.52
N ARG A 190 6.60 2.09 -7.28
CA ARG A 190 7.11 2.68 -6.05
C ARG A 190 7.66 1.59 -5.16
N ILE A 191 8.83 1.85 -4.58
CA ILE A 191 9.51 0.97 -3.65
C ILE A 191 9.72 1.74 -2.36
N LYS A 192 9.05 1.31 -1.28
CA LYS A 192 9.24 1.85 0.06
C LYS A 192 10.32 1.06 0.77
N SER A 193 11.31 1.74 1.32
CA SER A 193 12.44 1.09 2.00
C SER A 193 12.92 1.89 3.23
N ASN A 194 13.81 1.27 4.00
CA ASN A 194 14.51 1.91 5.12
C ASN A 194 15.72 2.77 4.71
N ASP A 195 15.93 3.06 3.41
CA ASP A 195 16.94 4.01 2.95
C ASP A 195 16.62 5.43 3.47
N PRO A 196 17.49 6.04 4.30
CA PRO A 196 17.19 7.34 4.92
C PRO A 196 17.19 8.51 3.94
N ALA A 197 17.79 8.35 2.76
CA ALA A 197 17.90 9.39 1.76
C ALA A 197 16.88 9.22 0.64
N VAL A 198 16.50 7.98 0.31
CA VAL A 198 15.40 7.69 -0.62
C VAL A 198 14.44 6.66 0.00
N PRO A 199 13.63 7.05 0.99
CA PRO A 199 12.70 6.12 1.67
C PRO A 199 11.58 5.64 0.74
N LEU A 200 11.31 6.38 -0.33
CA LEU A 200 10.37 6.01 -1.38
C LEU A 200 11.05 6.23 -2.74
N ALA A 201 11.55 5.16 -3.34
CA ALA A 201 12.08 5.19 -4.69
C ALA A 201 10.93 5.02 -5.69
N GLU A 202 10.96 5.76 -6.80
CA GLU A 202 9.97 5.65 -7.88
C GLU A 202 10.66 5.51 -9.23
N PHE A 203 10.09 4.69 -10.11
CA PHE A 203 10.46 4.65 -11.53
C PHE A 203 9.21 4.47 -12.40
N SER A 204 9.33 4.84 -13.67
CA SER A 204 8.25 4.77 -14.65
C SER A 204 8.40 3.57 -15.58
N VAL A 205 7.29 2.94 -15.93
CA VAL A 205 7.21 1.98 -17.03
C VAL A 205 6.25 2.53 -18.09
N THR A 206 6.68 2.48 -19.35
CA THR A 206 5.88 2.93 -20.50
C THR A 206 5.60 1.78 -21.44
N ALA A 207 4.51 1.88 -22.18
CA ALA A 207 4.16 0.97 -23.27
C ALA A 207 3.27 1.69 -24.28
N ASN A 208 3.27 1.22 -25.52
CA ASN A 208 2.31 1.64 -26.53
C ASN A 208 1.46 0.43 -26.94
N VAL A 209 0.17 0.43 -26.57
CA VAL A 209 -0.75 -0.67 -26.85
C VAL A 209 -1.36 -0.48 -28.23
N VAL A 210 -0.97 -1.32 -29.19
CA VAL A 210 -1.35 -1.20 -30.59
C VAL A 210 -2.08 -2.46 -31.04
N GLU A 211 -3.27 -2.29 -31.63
CA GLU A 211 -3.97 -3.36 -32.34
C GLU A 211 -3.15 -3.73 -33.59
N ARG A 212 -2.71 -4.98 -33.69
CA ARG A 212 -2.01 -5.51 -34.87
C ARG A 212 -2.98 -6.06 -35.91
#